data_AF-A0A973RFG4-F1
#
_entry.id   AF-A0A973RFG4-F1
#
_cell.length_a   1.000
_cell.length_b   1.000
_cell.length_c   1.000
_cell.angle_alpha   90.00
_cell.angle_beta   90.00
_cell.angle_gamma   90.00
#
_symmetry.space_group_name_H-M   'P 1'
#
loop_
_entity.id
_entity.type
_entity.pdbx_description
1 polymer ?
#
loop_
_entity_poly.entity_id
_entity_poly.type
_entity_poly.pdbx_seq_one_letter_code
_entity_poly.pdbx_strand_id
1 'polypeptide(L)'
;LLATIAVESRGTRSPRGPSAAAEAERIARRLDDPALLAFALNGVFMQSFERTGMAAYRDGIGGELVALAARHDLVTYEILGHLVRLQARSALADFGGADRHADAADRLAERNELPLVSVFTGWYRVLRLAATGGVPAAEEEAAYRAVAVRLDDVGMPGLRDGLLPLALLSVRVRHGLPAGEDDWGPYEPWVRPLALLAEGRGGEAATALREVPDPPRDLMTEAMWCLVARAAVGIGDRETMGRARTALAPAAGELAGAGSGLITLGPVDACLTTLESAVS
;
A
#
# COMPACT_ATOMS: atom_id res chain seq x y z
N LEU A 1 -24.08 -8.82 9.34
CA LEU A 1 -23.89 -7.67 10.26
C LEU A 1 -22.43 -7.51 10.71
N LEU A 2 -21.80 -8.48 11.38
CA LEU A 2 -20.41 -8.35 11.84
C LEU A 2 -19.41 -8.16 10.68
N ALA A 3 -19.52 -8.93 9.60
CA ALA A 3 -18.70 -8.74 8.40
C ALA A 3 -18.89 -7.34 7.77
N THR A 4 -20.10 -6.81 7.79
CA THR A 4 -20.38 -5.42 7.37
C THR A 4 -19.67 -4.42 8.28
N ILE A 5 -19.75 -4.59 9.60
CA ILE A 5 -19.02 -3.74 10.55
C ILE A 5 -17.51 -3.79 10.28
N ALA A 6 -16.97 -4.98 9.99
CA ALA A 6 -15.56 -5.15 9.66
C ALA A 6 -15.16 -4.39 8.38
N VAL A 7 -15.99 -4.42 7.33
CA VAL A 7 -15.70 -3.70 6.07
C VAL A 7 -15.85 -2.19 6.25
N GLU A 8 -16.94 -1.74 6.86
CA GLU A 8 -17.27 -0.30 7.00
C GLU A 8 -16.40 0.41 8.05
N SER A 9 -15.81 -0.31 9.00
CA SER A 9 -14.91 0.28 10.02
C SER A 9 -13.46 0.42 9.54
N ARG A 10 -13.17 0.19 8.24
CA ARG A 10 -11.84 0.32 7.67
C ARG A 10 -11.24 1.71 7.94
N GLY A 11 -9.95 1.75 8.25
CA GLY A 11 -9.23 3.00 8.52
C GLY A 11 -9.51 3.63 9.89
N THR A 12 -10.51 3.14 10.64
CA THR A 12 -10.72 3.57 12.02
C THR A 12 -9.71 2.92 12.96
N ARG A 13 -9.30 3.64 14.01
CA ARG A 13 -8.43 3.07 15.09
C ARG A 13 -9.23 2.30 16.15
N SER A 14 -10.50 2.02 15.89
CA SER A 14 -11.38 1.35 16.85
C SER A 14 -11.11 -0.16 16.89
N PRO A 15 -11.05 -0.79 18.08
CA PRO A 15 -10.89 -2.24 18.19
C PRO A 15 -12.13 -3.01 17.68
N ARG A 16 -13.24 -2.32 17.43
CA ARG A 16 -14.50 -2.92 16.96
C ARG A 16 -14.38 -3.55 15.57
N GLY A 17 -13.61 -2.96 14.66
CA GLY A 17 -13.39 -3.49 13.31
C GLY A 17 -12.72 -4.86 13.33
N PRO A 18 -11.50 -4.98 13.89
CA PRO A 18 -10.78 -6.26 13.99
C PRO A 18 -11.56 -7.33 14.76
N SER A 19 -12.21 -6.94 15.87
CA SER A 19 -13.01 -7.87 16.67
C SER A 19 -14.22 -8.42 15.88
N ALA A 20 -14.88 -7.55 15.10
CA ALA A 20 -15.99 -7.97 14.25
C ALA A 20 -15.53 -8.86 13.10
N ALA A 21 -14.34 -8.61 12.53
CA ALA A 21 -13.76 -9.44 11.47
C ALA A 21 -13.48 -10.86 11.95
N ALA A 22 -12.77 -10.99 13.09
CA ALA A 22 -12.44 -12.28 13.67
C ALA A 22 -13.68 -13.10 14.05
N GLU A 23 -14.68 -12.44 14.66
CA GLU A 23 -15.92 -13.11 15.04
C GLU A 23 -16.78 -13.49 13.82
N ALA A 24 -16.83 -12.62 12.79
CA ALA A 24 -17.53 -12.93 11.54
C ALA A 24 -16.91 -14.14 10.84
N GLU A 25 -15.58 -14.21 10.74
CA GLU A 25 -14.87 -15.35 10.16
C GLU A 25 -15.18 -16.64 10.93
N ARG A 26 -15.04 -16.60 12.27
CA ARG A 26 -15.30 -17.75 13.14
C ARG A 26 -16.73 -18.27 12.98
N ILE A 27 -17.72 -17.38 12.87
CA ILE A 27 -19.13 -17.74 12.64
C ILE A 27 -19.30 -18.33 11.24
N ALA A 28 -18.78 -17.67 10.21
CA ALA A 28 -18.93 -18.11 8.82
C ALA A 28 -18.37 -19.53 8.61
N ARG A 29 -17.22 -19.84 9.21
CA ARG A 29 -16.61 -21.18 9.18
C ARG A 29 -17.45 -22.28 9.83
N ARG A 30 -18.40 -21.94 10.71
CA ARG A 30 -19.32 -22.93 11.32
C ARG A 30 -20.62 -23.12 10.56
N LEU A 31 -20.97 -22.17 9.71
CA LEU A 31 -22.24 -22.17 8.97
C LEU A 31 -22.12 -22.85 7.61
N ASP A 32 -20.92 -23.23 7.19
CA ASP A 32 -20.63 -23.86 5.88
C ASP A 32 -21.26 -23.11 4.69
N ASP A 33 -21.33 -21.77 4.79
CA ASP A 33 -21.78 -20.88 3.72
C ASP A 33 -20.55 -20.23 3.04
N PRO A 34 -20.21 -20.62 1.80
CA PRO A 34 -19.04 -20.10 1.09
C PRO A 34 -19.10 -18.60 0.80
N ALA A 35 -20.29 -18.06 0.49
CA ALA A 35 -20.43 -16.63 0.18
C ALA A 35 -20.26 -15.78 1.44
N LEU A 36 -20.80 -16.27 2.57
CA LEU A 36 -20.61 -15.62 3.87
C LEU A 36 -19.14 -15.68 4.31
N LEU A 37 -18.46 -16.82 4.13
CA LEU A 37 -17.04 -16.94 4.44
C LEU A 37 -16.18 -16.02 3.57
N ALA A 38 -16.45 -15.94 2.27
CA ALA A 38 -15.76 -15.01 1.37
C ALA A 38 -15.94 -13.54 1.81
N PHE A 39 -17.16 -13.16 2.21
CA PHE A 39 -17.44 -11.82 2.72
C PHE A 39 -16.71 -11.55 4.06
N ALA A 40 -16.66 -12.54 4.96
CA ALA A 40 -15.93 -12.43 6.21
C ALA A 40 -14.42 -12.29 5.98
N LEU A 41 -13.83 -13.07 5.06
CA LEU A 41 -12.42 -12.97 4.68
C LEU A 41 -12.07 -11.60 4.08
N ASN A 42 -12.97 -11.00 3.28
CA ASN A 42 -12.80 -9.61 2.84
C ASN A 42 -12.73 -8.65 4.05
N GLY A 43 -13.62 -8.82 5.05
CA GLY A 43 -13.57 -8.06 6.29
C GLY A 43 -12.24 -8.23 7.05
N VAL A 44 -11.71 -9.45 7.12
CA VAL A 44 -10.40 -9.74 7.74
C VAL A 44 -9.27 -9.05 6.99
N PHE A 45 -9.27 -9.09 5.65
CA PHE A 45 -8.31 -8.35 4.84
C PHE A 45 -8.38 -6.84 5.11
N MET A 46 -9.58 -6.25 5.14
CA MET A 46 -9.78 -4.82 5.38
C MET A 46 -9.31 -4.36 6.77
N GLN A 47 -9.14 -5.28 7.73
CA GLN A 47 -8.67 -5.02 9.08
C GLN A 47 -7.21 -5.43 9.32
N SER A 48 -6.51 -5.95 8.30
CA SER A 48 -5.13 -6.47 8.41
C SER A 48 -4.02 -5.40 8.31
N PHE A 49 -4.36 -4.13 8.55
CA PHE A 49 -3.47 -2.97 8.45
C PHE A 49 -3.13 -2.35 9.82
N GLU A 50 -3.27 -3.13 10.90
CA GLU A 50 -3.01 -2.68 12.26
C GLU A 50 -1.55 -2.31 12.53
N ARG A 51 -0.63 -2.94 11.79
CA ARG A 51 0.82 -2.68 11.78
C ARG A 51 1.40 -2.98 10.40
N THR A 52 2.62 -2.52 10.18
CA THR A 52 3.44 -2.88 9.01
C THR A 52 3.84 -4.35 9.04
N GLY A 53 4.28 -4.89 7.91
CA GLY A 53 4.89 -6.23 7.89
C GLY A 53 3.86 -7.35 7.97
N MET A 54 2.74 -7.14 7.29
CA MET A 54 1.58 -8.04 7.29
C MET A 54 1.34 -8.64 5.89
N ALA A 55 2.28 -8.48 4.96
CA ALA A 55 2.09 -8.93 3.58
C ALA A 55 1.88 -10.45 3.48
N ALA A 56 2.68 -11.25 4.21
CA ALA A 56 2.52 -12.71 4.23
C ALA A 56 1.14 -13.14 4.76
N TYR A 57 0.62 -12.47 5.80
CA TYR A 57 -0.72 -12.73 6.31
C TYR A 57 -1.80 -12.41 5.26
N ARG A 58 -1.65 -11.29 4.55
CA ARG A 58 -2.55 -10.91 3.46
C ARG A 58 -2.49 -11.88 2.26
N ASP A 59 -1.31 -12.41 1.87
CA ASP A 59 -1.23 -13.46 0.82
C ASP A 59 -2.00 -14.72 1.25
N GLY A 60 -1.96 -15.08 2.55
CA GLY A 60 -2.74 -16.18 3.11
C GLY A 60 -4.25 -15.99 2.93
N ILE A 61 -4.77 -14.82 3.31
CA ILE A 61 -6.19 -14.47 3.14
C ILE A 61 -6.58 -14.52 1.66
N GLY A 62 -5.77 -13.91 0.79
CA GLY A 62 -6.02 -13.91 -0.64
C GLY A 62 -5.99 -15.32 -1.25
N GLY A 63 -5.11 -16.20 -0.75
CA GLY A 63 -5.05 -17.60 -1.15
C GLY A 63 -6.31 -18.37 -0.79
N GLU A 64 -6.86 -18.14 0.40
CA GLU A 64 -8.12 -18.74 0.81
C GLU A 64 -9.30 -18.21 0.00
N LEU A 65 -9.36 -16.89 -0.25
CA LEU A 65 -10.39 -16.28 -1.10
C LEU A 65 -10.42 -16.90 -2.49
N VAL A 66 -9.27 -17.03 -3.16
CA VAL A 66 -9.18 -17.66 -4.50
C VAL A 66 -9.66 -19.11 -4.44
N ALA A 67 -9.17 -19.90 -3.48
CA ALA A 67 -9.51 -21.31 -3.37
C ALA A 67 -11.00 -21.56 -3.09
N LEU A 68 -11.60 -20.74 -2.22
CA LEU A 68 -13.02 -20.81 -1.89
C LEU A 68 -13.87 -20.34 -3.07
N ALA A 69 -13.54 -19.19 -3.65
CA ALA A 69 -14.34 -18.59 -4.71
C ALA A 69 -14.36 -19.43 -5.98
N ALA A 70 -13.21 -19.98 -6.39
CA ALA A 70 -13.12 -20.83 -7.57
C ALA A 70 -13.91 -22.15 -7.43
N ARG A 71 -14.08 -22.67 -6.21
CA ARG A 71 -14.88 -23.90 -5.96
C ARG A 71 -16.39 -23.66 -5.96
N HIS A 72 -16.81 -22.42 -5.74
CA HIS A 72 -18.21 -22.06 -5.51
C HIS A 72 -18.71 -20.98 -6.49
N ASP A 73 -17.99 -20.78 -7.60
CA ASP A 73 -18.33 -19.84 -8.67
C ASP A 73 -18.56 -18.38 -8.19
N LEU A 74 -17.79 -17.94 -7.18
CA LEU A 74 -17.89 -16.60 -6.58
C LEU A 74 -16.92 -15.61 -7.25
N VAL A 75 -17.10 -15.35 -8.53
CA VAL A 75 -16.12 -14.65 -9.40
C VAL A 75 -15.59 -13.33 -8.82
N THR A 76 -16.44 -12.50 -8.22
CA THR A 76 -16.02 -11.20 -7.65
C THR A 76 -15.05 -11.37 -6.49
N TYR A 77 -15.24 -12.41 -5.67
CA TYR A 77 -14.32 -12.76 -4.58
C TYR A 77 -13.06 -13.45 -5.09
N GLU A 78 -13.12 -14.17 -6.20
CA GLU A 78 -11.92 -14.73 -6.85
C GLU A 78 -11.00 -13.62 -7.36
N ILE A 79 -11.57 -12.61 -8.03
CA ILE A 79 -10.85 -11.41 -8.46
C ILE A 79 -10.27 -10.66 -7.26
N LEU A 80 -11.06 -10.45 -6.20
CA LEU A 80 -10.57 -9.83 -4.96
C LEU A 80 -9.37 -10.61 -4.41
N GLY A 81 -9.48 -11.93 -4.30
CA GLY A 81 -8.40 -12.79 -3.85
C GLY A 81 -7.13 -12.61 -4.69
N HIS A 82 -7.25 -12.57 -6.02
CA HIS A 82 -6.11 -12.30 -6.89
C HIS A 82 -5.49 -10.91 -6.68
N LEU A 83 -6.29 -9.85 -6.53
CA LEU A 83 -5.79 -8.51 -6.26
C LEU A 83 -5.07 -8.42 -4.90
N VAL A 84 -5.62 -9.04 -3.85
CA VAL A 84 -4.99 -9.13 -2.52
C VAL A 84 -3.63 -9.83 -2.60
N ARG A 85 -3.54 -10.93 -3.35
CA ARG A 85 -2.27 -11.66 -3.51
C ARG A 85 -1.26 -10.93 -4.37
N LEU A 86 -1.69 -10.25 -5.43
CA LEU A 86 -0.84 -9.36 -6.22
C LEU A 86 -0.21 -8.29 -5.32
N GLN A 87 -1.02 -7.64 -4.51
CA GLN A 87 -0.60 -6.63 -3.53
C GLN A 87 0.39 -7.18 -2.51
N ALA A 88 0.03 -8.28 -1.84
CA ALA A 88 0.88 -8.92 -0.85
C ALA A 88 2.22 -9.39 -1.43
N ARG A 89 2.21 -10.01 -2.61
CA ARG A 89 3.44 -10.49 -3.26
C ARG A 89 4.30 -9.36 -3.80
N SER A 90 3.71 -8.24 -4.18
CA SER A 90 4.46 -7.01 -4.50
C SER A 90 5.23 -6.50 -3.30
N ALA A 91 4.61 -6.46 -2.11
CA ALA A 91 5.32 -6.13 -0.86
C ALA A 91 6.44 -7.12 -0.53
N LEU A 92 6.23 -8.41 -0.79
CA LEU A 92 7.24 -9.47 -0.57
C LEU A 92 8.30 -9.56 -1.68
N ALA A 93 8.29 -8.66 -2.66
CA ALA A 93 9.13 -8.72 -3.86
C ALA A 93 9.02 -10.02 -4.70
N ASP A 94 7.96 -10.81 -4.52
CA ASP A 94 7.65 -11.97 -5.37
C ASP A 94 6.88 -11.53 -6.62
N PHE A 95 7.57 -10.81 -7.51
CA PHE A 95 6.97 -10.30 -8.74
C PHE A 95 6.54 -11.41 -9.69
N GLY A 96 7.22 -12.56 -9.70
CA GLY A 96 6.78 -13.71 -10.48
C GLY A 96 5.42 -14.25 -10.01
N GLY A 97 5.16 -14.24 -8.71
CA GLY A 97 3.85 -14.58 -8.15
C GLY A 97 2.80 -13.49 -8.34
N ALA A 98 3.18 -12.22 -8.19
CA ALA A 98 2.28 -11.10 -8.43
C ALA A 98 1.84 -11.02 -9.91
N ASP A 99 2.75 -11.29 -10.86
CA ASP A 99 2.46 -11.37 -12.30
C ASP A 99 1.37 -12.42 -12.60
N ARG A 100 1.49 -13.63 -12.03
CA ARG A 100 0.49 -14.69 -12.19
C ARG A 100 -0.91 -14.28 -11.71
N HIS A 101 -0.97 -13.52 -10.62
CA HIS A 101 -2.24 -13.04 -10.06
C HIS A 101 -2.80 -11.84 -10.83
N ALA A 102 -1.95 -10.95 -11.34
CA ALA A 102 -2.37 -9.90 -12.27
C ALA A 102 -3.02 -10.50 -13.53
N ASP A 103 -2.36 -11.47 -14.16
CA ASP A 103 -2.87 -12.12 -15.36
C ASP A 103 -4.16 -12.91 -15.09
N ALA A 104 -4.29 -13.54 -13.93
CA ALA A 104 -5.51 -14.24 -13.54
C ALA A 104 -6.68 -13.26 -13.31
N ALA A 105 -6.43 -12.15 -12.61
CA ALA A 105 -7.42 -11.11 -12.38
C ALA A 105 -7.88 -10.48 -13.70
N ASP A 106 -6.96 -10.16 -14.61
CA ASP A 106 -7.29 -9.59 -15.93
C ASP A 106 -8.14 -10.55 -16.76
N ARG A 107 -7.78 -11.85 -16.81
CA ARG A 107 -8.58 -12.86 -17.53
C ARG A 107 -9.99 -13.03 -16.96
N LEU A 108 -10.15 -12.98 -15.64
CA LEU A 108 -11.47 -13.07 -15.00
C LEU A 108 -12.27 -11.79 -15.25
N ALA A 109 -11.63 -10.63 -15.16
CA ALA A 109 -12.26 -9.34 -15.38
C ALA A 109 -12.75 -9.16 -16.82
N GLU A 110 -11.95 -9.59 -17.80
CA GLU A 110 -12.32 -9.56 -19.22
C GLU A 110 -13.58 -10.38 -19.47
N ARG A 111 -13.64 -11.62 -18.95
CA ARG A 111 -14.80 -12.51 -19.11
C ARG A 111 -16.08 -12.01 -18.43
N ASN A 112 -15.95 -11.11 -17.45
CA ASN A 112 -17.06 -10.64 -16.62
C ASN A 112 -17.33 -9.13 -16.77
N GLU A 113 -16.73 -8.49 -17.77
CA GLU A 113 -16.92 -7.07 -18.08
C GLU A 113 -16.64 -6.14 -16.88
N LEU A 114 -15.54 -6.41 -16.15
CA LEU A 114 -15.10 -5.64 -14.97
C LEU A 114 -13.86 -4.78 -15.29
N PRO A 115 -13.97 -3.69 -16.08
CA PRO A 115 -12.83 -2.94 -16.61
C PRO A 115 -11.93 -2.32 -15.53
N LEU A 116 -12.48 -2.06 -14.34
CA LEU A 116 -11.76 -1.49 -13.21
C LEU A 116 -10.54 -2.32 -12.78
N VAL A 117 -10.60 -3.64 -12.93
CA VAL A 117 -9.48 -4.53 -12.55
C VAL A 117 -8.21 -4.19 -13.35
N SER A 118 -8.36 -3.86 -14.63
CA SER A 118 -7.24 -3.52 -15.52
C SER A 118 -6.51 -2.24 -15.11
N VAL A 119 -7.18 -1.35 -14.36
CA VAL A 119 -6.55 -0.15 -13.80
C VAL A 119 -5.58 -0.56 -12.70
N PHE A 120 -6.00 -1.41 -11.76
CA PHE A 120 -5.13 -1.91 -10.70
C PHE A 120 -3.95 -2.71 -11.24
N THR A 121 -4.17 -3.61 -12.20
CA THR A 121 -3.08 -4.40 -12.80
C THR A 121 -2.17 -3.55 -13.68
N GLY A 122 -2.69 -2.47 -14.30
CA GLY A 122 -1.89 -1.47 -14.99
C GLY A 122 -0.93 -0.74 -14.05
N TRP A 123 -1.43 -0.25 -12.92
CA TRP A 123 -0.61 0.42 -11.89
C TRP A 123 0.46 -0.52 -11.33
N TYR A 124 0.09 -1.78 -11.08
CA TYR A 124 1.02 -2.82 -10.66
C TYR A 124 2.17 -3.02 -11.64
N ARG A 125 1.91 -2.99 -12.96
CA ARG A 125 2.97 -3.14 -13.96
C ARG A 125 3.99 -2.00 -13.90
N VAL A 126 3.55 -0.78 -13.64
CA VAL A 126 4.45 0.38 -13.44
C VAL A 126 5.20 0.27 -12.11
N LEU A 127 4.52 -0.13 -11.03
CA LEU A 127 5.17 -0.45 -9.76
C LEU A 127 6.27 -1.51 -9.93
N ARG A 128 5.99 -2.59 -10.66
CA ARG A 128 6.96 -3.66 -10.92
C ARG A 128 8.18 -3.14 -11.67
N LEU A 129 7.97 -2.33 -12.72
CA LEU A 129 9.05 -1.67 -13.46
C LEU A 129 9.92 -0.83 -12.52
N ALA A 130 9.28 0.00 -11.70
CA ALA A 130 9.93 0.80 -10.69
C ALA A 130 10.74 -0.09 -9.72
N ALA A 131 10.15 -1.11 -9.13
CA ALA A 131 10.78 -1.97 -8.14
C ALA A 131 11.97 -2.78 -8.69
N THR A 132 11.92 -3.22 -9.95
CA THR A 132 13.04 -3.92 -10.59
C THR A 132 14.21 -3.00 -10.93
N GLY A 133 13.96 -1.70 -11.07
CA GLY A 133 14.97 -0.71 -11.42
C GLY A 133 15.55 -0.88 -12.83
N GLY A 134 16.66 -0.21 -13.10
CA GLY A 134 17.37 -0.28 -14.39
C GLY A 134 16.81 0.66 -15.47
N VAL A 135 15.81 1.47 -15.14
CA VAL A 135 15.19 2.46 -16.01
C VAL A 135 15.49 3.86 -15.46
N PRO A 136 15.79 4.86 -16.31
CA PRO A 136 15.97 6.24 -15.86
C PRO A 136 14.72 6.80 -15.20
N ALA A 137 14.90 7.68 -14.20
CA ALA A 137 13.79 8.34 -13.49
C ALA A 137 12.74 8.95 -14.44
N ALA A 138 13.17 9.61 -15.52
CA ALA A 138 12.27 10.23 -16.49
C ALA A 138 11.33 9.22 -17.19
N GLU A 139 11.83 8.02 -17.48
CA GLU A 139 11.03 6.96 -18.11
C GLU A 139 10.05 6.33 -17.10
N GLU A 140 10.47 6.12 -15.85
CA GLU A 140 9.57 5.68 -14.77
C GLU A 140 8.45 6.71 -14.51
N GLU A 141 8.80 7.99 -14.40
CA GLU A 141 7.82 9.06 -14.24
C GLU A 141 6.83 9.12 -15.43
N ALA A 142 7.32 8.94 -16.66
CA ALA A 142 6.47 8.87 -17.85
C ALA A 142 5.49 7.69 -17.81
N ALA A 143 5.95 6.51 -17.35
CA ALA A 143 5.09 5.34 -17.18
C ALA A 143 3.99 5.59 -16.13
N TYR A 144 4.31 6.26 -15.02
CA TYR A 144 3.31 6.66 -14.02
C TYR A 144 2.28 7.65 -14.56
N ARG A 145 2.72 8.67 -15.30
CA ARG A 145 1.80 9.62 -15.96
C ARG A 145 0.89 8.89 -16.95
N ALA A 146 1.41 7.94 -17.73
CA ALA A 146 0.63 7.20 -18.71
C ALA A 146 -0.46 6.32 -18.07
N VAL A 147 -0.18 5.65 -16.96
CA VAL A 147 -1.18 4.83 -16.27
C VAL A 147 -2.19 5.68 -15.48
N ALA A 148 -1.79 6.86 -15.01
CA ALA A 148 -2.67 7.78 -14.30
C ALA A 148 -3.83 8.31 -15.16
N VAL A 149 -3.64 8.49 -16.47
CA VAL A 149 -4.74 8.86 -17.40
C VAL A 149 -5.92 7.89 -17.30
N ARG A 150 -5.66 6.60 -17.02
CA ARG A 150 -6.71 5.59 -16.89
C ARG A 150 -7.53 5.70 -15.60
N LEU A 151 -7.08 6.50 -14.62
CA LEU A 151 -7.84 6.74 -13.38
C LEU A 151 -8.88 7.84 -13.55
N ASP A 152 -8.71 8.78 -14.47
CA ASP A 152 -9.59 9.94 -14.62
C ASP A 152 -11.03 9.53 -14.98
N ASP A 153 -11.17 8.41 -15.70
CA ASP A 153 -12.47 7.88 -16.15
C ASP A 153 -13.11 6.90 -15.14
N VAL A 154 -12.42 6.59 -14.04
CA VAL A 154 -12.96 5.69 -13.02
C VAL A 154 -13.44 6.50 -11.83
N GLY A 155 -14.70 6.30 -11.43
CA GLY A 155 -15.33 6.95 -10.27
C GLY A 155 -14.72 6.58 -8.91
N MET A 156 -13.41 6.77 -8.72
CA MET A 156 -12.62 6.55 -7.51
C MET A 156 -11.86 7.83 -7.11
N PRO A 157 -12.56 8.95 -6.82
CA PRO A 157 -11.89 10.21 -6.47
C PRO A 157 -10.93 10.05 -5.28
N GLY A 158 -11.31 9.27 -4.26
CA GLY A 158 -10.46 9.00 -3.11
C GLY A 158 -9.17 8.21 -3.40
N LEU A 159 -9.08 7.52 -4.55
CA LEU A 159 -7.83 6.92 -5.02
C LEU A 159 -7.02 7.91 -5.87
N ARG A 160 -7.69 8.73 -6.67
CA ARG A 160 -7.07 9.63 -7.65
C ARG A 160 -6.36 10.80 -6.97
N ASP A 161 -6.97 11.37 -5.94
CA ASP A 161 -6.50 12.60 -5.31
C ASP A 161 -5.12 12.37 -4.64
N GLY A 162 -4.09 13.06 -5.14
CA GLY A 162 -2.70 12.99 -4.67
C GLY A 162 -1.90 11.75 -5.10
N LEU A 163 -2.50 10.75 -5.76
CA LEU A 163 -1.79 9.49 -6.09
C LEU A 163 -0.71 9.65 -7.16
N LEU A 164 -1.01 10.31 -8.28
CA LEU A 164 0.01 10.54 -9.31
C LEU A 164 1.19 11.34 -8.76
N PRO A 165 0.98 12.48 -8.07
CA PRO A 165 2.04 13.14 -7.33
C PRO A 165 2.82 12.16 -6.46
N LEU A 166 2.17 11.46 -5.52
CA LEU A 166 2.87 10.51 -4.63
C LEU A 166 3.70 9.47 -5.40
N ALA A 167 3.22 8.97 -6.54
CA ALA A 167 3.95 8.04 -7.39
C ALA A 167 5.21 8.68 -8.00
N LEU A 168 5.12 9.91 -8.51
CA LEU A 168 6.27 10.66 -9.01
C LEU A 168 7.28 10.96 -7.90
N LEU A 169 6.81 11.34 -6.70
CA LEU A 169 7.68 11.48 -5.52
C LEU A 169 8.41 10.18 -5.22
N SER A 170 7.73 9.04 -5.32
CA SER A 170 8.36 7.74 -5.05
C SER A 170 9.51 7.43 -6.00
N VAL A 171 9.40 7.81 -7.28
CA VAL A 171 10.50 7.74 -8.25
C VAL A 171 11.63 8.65 -7.81
N ARG A 172 11.34 9.94 -7.57
CA ARG A 172 12.34 10.95 -7.24
C ARG A 172 13.13 10.58 -5.98
N VAL A 173 12.45 10.15 -4.92
CA VAL A 173 13.07 9.72 -3.66
C VAL A 173 14.00 8.51 -3.86
N ARG A 174 13.62 7.53 -4.67
CA ARG A 174 14.47 6.35 -4.94
C ARG A 174 15.68 6.69 -5.82
N HIS A 175 15.55 7.67 -6.70
CA HIS A 175 16.63 8.17 -7.56
C HIS A 175 17.46 9.30 -6.90
N GLY A 176 17.19 9.65 -5.63
CA GLY A 176 17.94 10.69 -4.90
C GLY A 176 17.69 12.11 -5.42
N LEU A 177 16.58 12.34 -6.11
CA LEU A 177 16.17 13.63 -6.63
C LEU A 177 15.32 14.38 -5.57
N PRO A 178 15.36 15.72 -5.55
CA PRO A 178 14.53 16.52 -4.65
C PRO A 178 13.05 16.30 -4.95
N ALA A 179 12.18 16.44 -3.94
CA ALA A 179 10.73 16.43 -4.16
C ALA A 179 10.32 17.49 -5.20
N GLY A 180 9.27 17.21 -5.98
CA GLY A 180 8.68 18.21 -6.89
C GLY A 180 7.85 19.24 -6.13
N GLU A 181 7.38 20.27 -6.83
CA GLU A 181 6.30 21.14 -6.38
C GLU A 181 4.99 20.59 -6.96
N ASP A 182 4.26 19.79 -6.19
CA ASP A 182 3.03 19.14 -6.63
C ASP A 182 1.94 19.22 -5.54
N ASP A 183 0.67 19.02 -5.92
CA ASP A 183 -0.44 18.84 -4.99
C ASP A 183 -0.48 17.39 -4.48
N TRP A 184 0.15 17.13 -3.34
CA TRP A 184 0.18 15.80 -2.73
C TRP A 184 -1.17 15.36 -2.14
N GLY A 185 -2.19 16.22 -2.18
CA GLY A 185 -3.55 15.94 -1.72
C GLY A 185 -3.58 15.40 -0.28
N PRO A 186 -4.23 14.25 -0.02
CA PRO A 186 -4.30 13.68 1.33
C PRO A 186 -2.94 13.25 1.89
N TYR A 187 -1.90 13.12 1.06
CA TYR A 187 -0.56 12.70 1.49
C TYR A 187 0.34 13.86 1.93
N GLU A 188 -0.09 15.11 1.71
CA GLU A 188 0.63 16.34 2.08
C GLU A 188 1.29 16.28 3.46
N PRO A 189 0.61 15.85 4.55
CA PRO A 189 1.21 15.87 5.88
C PRO A 189 2.51 15.06 6.00
N TRP A 190 2.64 13.94 5.27
CA TRP A 190 3.82 13.08 5.33
C TRP A 190 4.90 13.46 4.31
N VAL A 191 4.54 14.19 3.25
CA VAL A 191 5.46 14.65 2.21
C VAL A 191 6.12 15.98 2.58
N ARG A 192 5.34 16.92 3.14
CA ARG A 192 5.72 18.30 3.40
C ARG A 192 7.08 18.47 4.12
N PRO A 193 7.41 17.70 5.17
CA PRO A 193 8.71 17.84 5.84
C PRO A 193 9.89 17.56 4.91
N LEU A 194 9.77 16.56 4.03
CA LEU A 194 10.82 16.19 3.08
C LEU A 194 10.95 17.23 1.96
N ALA A 195 9.83 17.77 1.47
CA ALA A 195 9.83 18.84 0.46
C ALA A 195 10.51 20.11 0.98
N LEU A 196 10.14 20.56 2.19
CA LEU A 196 10.76 21.73 2.84
C LEU A 196 12.26 21.56 3.07
N LEU A 197 12.74 20.34 3.36
CA LEU A 197 14.18 20.06 3.45
C LEU A 197 14.89 20.22 2.11
N ALA A 198 14.29 19.72 1.02
CA ALA A 198 14.86 19.86 -0.31
C ALA A 198 14.97 21.33 -0.76
N GLU A 199 14.08 22.20 -0.25
CA GLU A 199 14.11 23.65 -0.45
C GLU A 199 15.10 24.40 0.48
N GLY A 200 15.78 23.70 1.39
CA GLY A 200 16.69 24.31 2.37
C GLY A 200 15.98 25.01 3.54
N ARG A 201 14.67 24.77 3.73
CA ARG A 201 13.84 25.39 4.77
C ARG A 201 13.79 24.54 6.05
N GLY A 202 14.97 24.23 6.59
CA GLY A 202 15.12 23.26 7.69
C GLY A 202 14.30 23.54 8.95
N GLY A 203 14.14 24.81 9.34
CA GLY A 203 13.32 25.18 10.51
C GLY A 203 11.83 24.92 10.33
N GLU A 204 11.32 25.18 9.13
CA GLU A 204 9.93 24.88 8.77
C GLU A 204 9.72 23.37 8.61
N ALA A 205 10.69 22.67 8.02
CA ALA A 205 10.66 21.22 7.92
C ALA A 205 10.62 20.54 9.30
N ALA A 206 11.42 21.00 10.26
CA ALA A 206 11.43 20.49 11.63
C ALA A 206 10.11 20.80 12.38
N THR A 207 9.43 21.88 12.03
CA THR A 207 8.11 22.20 12.58
C THR A 207 7.05 21.29 11.97
N ALA A 208 7.03 21.16 10.64
CA ALA A 208 6.14 20.26 9.93
C ALA A 208 6.31 18.81 10.43
N LEU A 209 7.55 18.33 10.61
CA LEU A 209 7.84 16.98 11.10
C LEU A 209 7.23 16.69 12.47
N ARG A 210 7.31 17.64 13.41
CA ARG A 210 6.73 17.51 14.76
C ARG A 210 5.20 17.45 14.74
N GLU A 211 4.57 18.04 13.73
CA GLU A 211 3.12 18.07 13.54
C GLU A 211 2.62 16.90 12.68
N VAL A 212 3.51 16.05 12.14
CA VAL A 212 3.12 14.92 11.30
C VAL A 212 2.20 13.97 12.07
N PRO A 213 0.97 13.70 11.56
CA PRO A 213 0.12 12.69 12.14
C PRO A 213 0.75 11.31 11.97
N ASP A 214 0.42 10.37 12.86
CA ASP A 214 0.74 8.97 12.61
C ASP A 214 0.19 8.55 11.23
N PRO A 215 0.99 7.83 10.41
CA PRO A 215 0.54 7.25 9.15
C PRO A 215 -0.82 6.54 9.21
N PRO A 216 -1.57 6.52 8.09
CA PRO A 216 -2.84 5.81 8.02
C PRO A 216 -2.63 4.32 8.27
N ARG A 217 -3.70 3.60 8.64
CA ARG A 217 -3.72 2.13 8.79
C ARG A 217 -4.29 1.49 7.53
N ASP A 218 -3.53 1.56 6.44
CA ASP A 218 -3.91 1.06 5.13
C ASP A 218 -2.68 0.58 4.33
N LEU A 219 -2.83 0.45 3.02
CA LEU A 219 -1.78 -0.04 2.12
C LEU A 219 -0.60 0.95 1.98
N MET A 220 -0.75 2.21 2.43
CA MET A 220 0.27 3.26 2.35
C MET A 220 1.06 3.44 3.65
N THR A 221 0.72 2.74 4.74
CA THR A 221 1.37 2.89 6.06
C THR A 221 2.89 2.84 5.98
N GLU A 222 3.44 1.84 5.30
CA GLU A 222 4.90 1.64 5.17
C GLU A 222 5.55 2.77 4.36
N ALA A 223 4.92 3.19 3.26
CA ALA A 223 5.44 4.29 2.45
C ALA A 223 5.50 5.60 3.24
N MET A 224 4.42 5.93 3.95
CA MET A 224 4.34 7.15 4.76
C MET A 224 5.39 7.13 5.88
N TRP A 225 5.57 6.00 6.58
CA TRP A 225 6.65 5.86 7.57
C TRP A 225 8.04 6.02 6.96
N CYS A 226 8.29 5.52 5.75
CA CYS A 226 9.57 5.73 5.07
C CYS A 226 9.82 7.19 4.69
N LEU A 227 8.79 7.95 4.30
CA LEU A 227 8.94 9.40 4.06
C LEU A 227 9.26 10.16 5.35
N VAL A 228 8.55 9.85 6.43
CA VAL A 228 8.79 10.42 7.77
C VAL A 228 10.19 10.09 8.26
N ALA A 229 10.65 8.85 8.09
CA ALA A 229 12.00 8.43 8.44
C ALA A 229 13.07 9.25 7.70
N ARG A 230 12.92 9.44 6.39
CA ARG A 230 13.86 10.22 5.57
C ARG A 230 13.91 11.68 6.01
N ALA A 231 12.76 12.30 6.25
CA ALA A 231 12.71 13.66 6.77
C ALA A 231 13.37 13.77 8.16
N ALA A 232 13.06 12.83 9.07
CA ALA A 232 13.65 12.80 10.41
C ALA A 232 15.17 12.70 10.36
N VAL A 233 15.72 11.81 9.53
CA VAL A 233 17.17 11.68 9.32
C VAL A 233 17.77 12.99 8.80
N GLY A 234 17.14 13.63 7.80
CA GLY A 234 17.62 14.90 7.27
C GLY A 234 17.61 16.06 8.28
N ILE A 235 16.66 16.04 9.24
CA ILE A 235 16.53 17.05 10.31
C ILE A 235 17.43 16.73 11.52
N GLY A 236 17.76 15.46 11.75
CA GLY A 236 18.39 14.99 12.99
C GLY A 236 17.40 14.77 14.13
N ASP A 237 16.11 14.56 13.84
CA ASP A 237 15.08 14.30 14.86
C ASP A 237 15.12 12.83 15.33
N ARG A 238 15.84 12.59 16.42
CA ARG A 238 16.02 11.24 17.00
C ARG A 238 14.73 10.62 17.54
N GLU A 239 13.79 11.42 18.04
CA GLU A 239 12.53 10.88 18.57
C GLU A 239 11.70 10.29 17.42
N THR A 240 11.55 11.06 16.34
CA THR A 240 10.82 10.62 15.15
C THR A 240 11.52 9.44 14.46
N MET A 241 12.86 9.43 14.42
CA MET A 241 13.62 8.26 13.95
C MET A 241 13.30 6.99 14.75
N GLY A 242 13.25 7.08 16.09
CA GLY A 242 12.91 5.96 16.97
C GLY A 242 11.49 5.43 16.75
N ARG A 243 10.52 6.32 16.56
CA ARG A 243 9.13 5.97 16.21
C ARG A 243 9.06 5.26 14.86
N ALA A 244 9.68 5.83 13.82
CA ALA A 244 9.70 5.26 12.48
C ALA A 244 10.37 3.89 12.45
N ARG A 245 11.52 3.72 13.14
CA ARG A 245 12.19 2.43 13.26
C ARG A 245 11.29 1.38 13.90
N THR A 246 10.65 1.72 15.02
CA THR A 246 9.73 0.81 15.73
C THR A 246 8.56 0.41 14.85
N ALA A 247 8.01 1.37 14.10
CA ALA A 247 6.88 1.13 13.21
C ALA A 247 7.25 0.33 11.95
N LEU A 248 8.46 0.47 11.41
CA LEU A 248 8.91 -0.21 10.19
C LEU A 248 9.58 -1.57 10.45
N ALA A 249 10.15 -1.79 11.63
CA ALA A 249 10.86 -3.04 11.96
C ALA A 249 10.07 -4.33 11.64
N PRO A 250 8.73 -4.40 11.86
CA PRO A 250 7.98 -5.60 11.51
C PRO A 250 7.91 -5.90 10.00
N ALA A 251 8.14 -4.89 9.15
CA ALA A 251 8.17 -4.99 7.69
C ALA A 251 9.58 -5.19 7.12
N ALA A 252 10.56 -5.57 7.95
CA ALA A 252 11.86 -5.98 7.45
C ALA A 252 11.72 -7.10 6.39
N GLY A 253 12.45 -6.97 5.29
CA GLY A 253 12.31 -7.82 4.10
C GLY A 253 11.14 -7.49 3.15
N GLU A 254 10.29 -6.50 3.45
CA GLU A 254 9.24 -6.01 2.55
C GLU A 254 9.67 -4.75 1.76
N LEU A 255 8.96 -4.46 0.67
CA LEU A 255 9.10 -3.25 -0.14
C LEU A 255 8.07 -2.20 0.28
N ALA A 256 8.55 -1.08 0.83
CA ALA A 256 7.70 -0.01 1.35
C ALA A 256 6.76 0.54 0.27
N GLY A 257 5.45 0.47 0.52
CA GLY A 257 4.40 0.95 -0.39
C GLY A 257 3.99 -0.04 -1.47
N ALA A 258 4.81 -1.05 -1.79
CA ALA A 258 4.50 -2.01 -2.86
C ALA A 258 3.28 -2.87 -2.54
N GLY A 259 2.94 -3.01 -1.24
CA GLY A 259 1.70 -3.60 -0.77
C GLY A 259 0.44 -2.94 -1.35
N SER A 260 0.50 -1.67 -1.75
CA SER A 260 -0.62 -1.00 -2.45
C SER A 260 -0.87 -1.54 -3.86
N GLY A 261 0.14 -2.11 -4.50
CA GLY A 261 0.12 -2.39 -5.94
C GLY A 261 0.32 -1.14 -6.81
N LEU A 262 0.65 0.02 -6.22
CA LEU A 262 0.68 1.31 -6.92
C LEU A 262 2.06 1.95 -6.95
N ILE A 263 2.78 2.00 -5.81
CA ILE A 263 4.05 2.72 -5.66
C ILE A 263 5.07 1.91 -4.87
N THR A 264 6.34 2.28 -4.92
CA THR A 264 7.35 1.76 -3.99
C THR A 264 8.38 2.83 -3.62
N LEU A 265 8.79 2.85 -2.35
CA LEU A 265 9.94 3.63 -1.86
C LEU A 265 11.20 2.79 -1.69
N GLY A 266 11.18 1.55 -2.19
CA GLY A 266 12.26 0.58 -2.09
C GLY A 266 12.17 -0.30 -0.84
N PRO A 267 13.24 -1.08 -0.55
CA PRO A 267 13.27 -1.98 0.59
C PRO A 267 13.14 -1.26 1.93
N VAL A 268 12.30 -1.78 2.83
CA VAL A 268 12.20 -1.29 4.21
C VAL A 268 13.55 -1.43 4.93
N ASP A 269 14.32 -2.49 4.63
CA ASP A 269 15.64 -2.74 5.21
C ASP A 269 16.63 -1.59 4.95
N ALA A 270 16.56 -0.96 3.78
CA ALA A 270 17.40 0.20 3.47
C ALA A 270 17.04 1.41 4.33
N CYS A 271 15.73 1.61 4.59
CA CYS A 271 15.25 2.65 5.48
C CYS A 271 15.68 2.39 6.93
N LEU A 272 15.54 1.15 7.42
CA LEU A 272 16.00 0.75 8.75
C LEU A 272 17.50 0.94 8.93
N THR A 273 18.31 0.54 7.94
CA THR A 273 19.77 0.73 7.95
C THR A 273 20.15 2.20 8.06
N THR A 274 19.44 3.07 7.33
CA THR A 274 19.66 4.53 7.38
C THR A 274 19.32 5.10 8.76
N LEU A 275 18.20 4.67 9.35
CA LEU A 275 17.80 5.07 10.70
C LEU A 275 18.82 4.64 11.76
N GLU A 276 19.35 3.42 11.66
CA GLU A 276 20.36 2.91 12.59
C GLU A 276 21.68 3.67 12.49
N SER A 277 22.10 3.98 11.27
CA SER A 277 23.34 4.72 10.99
C SER A 277 23.26 6.18 11.48
N ALA A 278 22.07 6.79 11.49
CA ALA A 278 21.87 8.18 11.91
C ALA A 278 21.81 8.37 13.44
N VAL A 279 21.60 7.29 14.20
CA VAL A 279 21.52 7.29 15.67
C VAL A 279 22.84 6.86 16.32
N SER A 280 23.72 6.20 15.55
CA SER A 280 25.08 5.79 15.95
C SER A 280 26.03 6.99 16.03
#